data_AF-A0A653RF90-F1
#
_entry.id   AF-A0A653RF90-F1
#
_cell.length_a   1.000
_cell.length_b   1.000
_cell.length_c   1.000
_cell.angle_alpha   90.00
_cell.angle_beta   90.00
_cell.angle_gamma   90.00
#
_symmetry.space_group_name_H-M   'P 1'
#
loop_
_entity.id
_entity.type
_entity.pdbx_description
1 polymer ?
#
loop_
_entity_poly.entity_id
_entity_poly.type
_entity_poly.pdbx_seq_one_letter_code
_entity_poly.pdbx_strand_id
1 'polypeptide(L)'
;MRSLLIVVVLTLGVSHSAFADLKKVDKLKAAYMFNFTKFMTWSSINTDSVNFCVQNDEAFQQFLTQLVESRPSSSVTPIRIVVLDGKQSCTFAFLTKNDDSLLNLTTSTIIISDLPNLIDRPSVFTFYEENNRLRFEIDLAEAERLNLSISSELLKVAKIK
;
A
#
# COMPACT_ATOMS: atom_id res chain seq x y z
N MET A 1 -49.78 -49.06 7.99
CA MET A 1 -48.37 -49.03 8.43
C MET A 1 -47.69 -47.88 7.71
N ARG A 2 -47.40 -46.78 8.42
CA ARG A 2 -46.80 -45.55 7.89
C ARG A 2 -45.34 -45.53 8.32
N SER A 3 -44.40 -45.78 7.41
CA SER A 3 -42.98 -45.51 7.68
C SER A 3 -42.70 -44.04 7.37
N LEU A 4 -42.34 -43.27 8.39
CA LEU A 4 -41.69 -41.97 8.24
C LEU A 4 -40.18 -42.18 8.31
N LEU A 5 -39.49 -41.94 7.19
CA LEU A 5 -38.05 -41.78 7.13
C LEU A 5 -37.72 -40.33 7.48
N ILE A 6 -37.05 -40.11 8.60
CA ILE A 6 -36.48 -38.81 8.99
C ILE A 6 -35.07 -38.75 8.41
N VAL A 7 -34.88 -37.94 7.37
CA VAL A 7 -33.55 -37.59 6.85
C VAL A 7 -33.05 -36.38 7.63
N VAL A 8 -32.08 -36.60 8.51
CA VAL A 8 -31.35 -35.51 9.17
C VAL A 8 -30.26 -35.04 8.21
N VAL A 9 -30.49 -33.90 7.57
CA VAL A 9 -29.46 -33.23 6.75
C VAL A 9 -28.55 -32.44 7.68
N LEU A 10 -27.36 -33.00 7.95
CA LEU A 10 -26.30 -32.32 8.68
C LEU A 10 -25.63 -31.31 7.74
N THR A 11 -26.09 -30.06 7.74
CA THR A 11 -25.41 -28.97 7.02
C THR A 11 -24.15 -28.60 7.77
N LEU A 12 -23.00 -29.12 7.33
CA LEU A 12 -21.68 -28.60 7.67
C LEU A 12 -21.59 -27.16 7.14
N GLY A 13 -21.73 -26.19 8.05
CA GLY A 13 -21.46 -24.79 7.77
C GLY A 13 -19.98 -24.63 7.46
N VAL A 14 -19.63 -24.62 6.18
CA VAL A 14 -18.30 -24.18 5.74
C VAL A 14 -18.29 -22.67 5.96
N SER A 15 -17.70 -22.23 7.07
CA SER A 15 -17.34 -20.84 7.29
C SER A 15 -16.31 -20.45 6.24
N HIS A 16 -16.77 -20.05 5.06
CA HIS A 16 -15.94 -19.26 4.16
C HIS A 16 -15.74 -17.93 4.86
N SER A 17 -14.53 -17.71 5.38
CA SER A 17 -14.06 -16.36 5.66
C SER A 17 -14.16 -15.59 4.35
N ALA A 18 -15.25 -14.86 4.16
CA ALA A 18 -15.44 -13.98 3.04
C ALA A 18 -14.49 -12.79 3.25
N PHE A 19 -13.21 -12.97 2.91
CA PHE A 19 -12.32 -11.85 2.72
C PHE A 19 -12.97 -10.97 1.66
N ALA A 20 -13.24 -9.71 2.01
CA ALA A 20 -13.80 -8.76 1.07
C ALA A 20 -12.88 -8.70 -0.16
N ASP A 21 -13.43 -8.94 -1.34
CA ASP A 21 -12.65 -8.84 -2.58
C ASP A 21 -12.17 -7.38 -2.73
N LEU A 22 -10.85 -7.18 -2.70
CA LEU A 22 -10.25 -5.86 -2.83
C LEU A 22 -10.64 -5.27 -4.19
N LYS A 23 -11.11 -4.02 -4.19
CA LYS A 23 -11.56 -3.35 -5.42
C LYS A 23 -10.44 -3.31 -6.44
N LYS A 24 -10.80 -3.34 -7.74
CA LYS A 24 -9.83 -3.29 -8.84
C LYS A 24 -8.91 -2.06 -8.76
N VAL A 25 -9.44 -0.91 -8.36
CA VAL A 25 -8.66 0.33 -8.22
C VAL A 25 -7.61 0.21 -7.11
N ASP A 26 -7.95 -0.44 -5.99
CA ASP A 26 -7.03 -0.60 -4.87
C ASP A 26 -5.96 -1.65 -5.15
N LYS A 27 -6.31 -2.73 -5.87
CA LYS A 27 -5.31 -3.66 -6.45
C LYS A 27 -4.32 -2.92 -7.36
N LEU A 28 -4.79 -1.95 -8.15
CA LEU A 28 -3.94 -1.15 -9.02
C LEU A 28 -3.04 -0.19 -8.23
N LYS A 29 -3.55 0.46 -7.16
CA LYS A 29 -2.74 1.28 -6.25
C LYS A 29 -1.60 0.48 -5.63
N ALA A 30 -1.88 -0.72 -5.11
CA ALA A 30 -0.87 -1.64 -4.58
C ALA A 30 0.20 -1.98 -5.65
N ALA A 31 -0.22 -2.23 -6.89
CA ALA A 31 0.70 -2.49 -7.99
C ALA A 31 1.58 -1.28 -8.36
N TYR A 32 1.01 -0.06 -8.35
CA TYR A 32 1.76 1.17 -8.53
C TYR A 32 2.78 1.38 -7.41
N MET A 33 2.37 1.25 -6.16
CA MET A 33 3.25 1.39 -4.99
C MET A 33 4.46 0.45 -5.09
N PHE A 34 4.23 -0.82 -5.40
CA PHE A 34 5.33 -1.78 -5.59
C PHE A 34 6.22 -1.39 -6.78
N ASN A 35 5.64 -0.93 -7.89
CA ASN A 35 6.42 -0.52 -9.05
C ASN A 35 7.22 0.76 -8.81
N PHE A 36 6.73 1.71 -8.01
CA PHE A 36 7.48 2.93 -7.67
C PHE A 36 8.86 2.59 -7.11
N THR A 37 8.95 1.57 -6.24
CA THR A 37 10.21 1.09 -5.66
C THR A 37 11.27 0.67 -6.69
N LYS A 38 10.85 0.30 -7.91
CA LYS A 38 11.76 -0.12 -9.00
C LYS A 38 12.32 1.08 -9.78
N PHE A 39 11.69 2.23 -9.63
CA PHE A 39 11.97 3.44 -10.40
C PHE A 39 12.48 4.58 -9.52
N MET A 40 12.80 4.29 -8.26
CA MET A 40 13.35 5.24 -7.32
C MET A 40 14.52 4.61 -6.57
N THR A 41 15.45 5.45 -6.12
CA THR A 41 16.42 5.09 -5.10
C THR A 41 16.23 6.04 -3.91
N TRP A 42 16.31 5.47 -2.72
CA TRP A 42 16.23 6.19 -1.46
C TRP A 42 17.43 5.82 -0.62
N SER A 43 17.84 6.72 0.27
CA SER A 43 18.84 6.39 1.27
C SER A 43 18.22 5.48 2.32
N SER A 44 18.37 4.16 2.16
CA SER A 44 18.05 3.20 3.24
C SER A 44 19.11 3.34 4.32
N ILE A 45 18.95 4.30 5.22
CA ILE A 45 19.86 4.42 6.35
C ILE A 45 19.63 3.19 7.25
N ASN A 46 20.46 2.16 7.07
CA ASN A 46 20.65 1.03 7.98
C ASN A 46 19.37 0.25 8.34
N THR A 47 18.57 -0.17 7.37
CA THR A 47 17.38 -1.01 7.65
C THR A 47 17.52 -2.40 7.05
N ASP A 48 17.41 -3.43 7.89
CA ASP A 48 17.40 -4.85 7.49
C ASP A 48 16.24 -5.21 6.55
N SER A 49 15.20 -4.36 6.51
CA SER A 49 14.05 -4.49 5.62
C SER A 49 13.48 -3.14 5.21
N VAL A 50 12.84 -3.11 4.04
CA VAL A 50 12.01 -2.00 3.57
C VAL A 50 10.60 -2.23 4.08
N ASN A 51 10.14 -1.41 5.02
CA ASN A 51 8.80 -1.57 5.58
C ASN A 51 7.80 -0.67 4.85
N PHE A 52 6.81 -1.29 4.21
CA PHE A 52 5.60 -0.65 3.71
C PHE A 52 4.52 -0.73 4.78
N CYS A 53 4.27 0.39 5.45
CA CYS A 53 3.20 0.52 6.42
C CYS A 53 1.91 0.93 5.71
N VAL A 54 0.82 0.20 5.92
CA VAL A 54 -0.48 0.45 5.30
C VAL A 54 -1.51 0.82 6.36
N GLN A 55 -2.23 1.92 6.13
CA GLN A 55 -3.26 2.40 7.05
C GLN A 55 -4.51 1.49 7.03
N ASN A 56 -4.65 0.67 8.08
CA ASN A 56 -5.83 -0.10 8.49
C ASN A 56 -6.73 -0.65 7.36
N ASP A 57 -6.14 -1.40 6.42
CA ASP A 57 -6.85 -2.21 5.42
C ASP A 57 -6.18 -3.58 5.30
N GLU A 58 -6.82 -4.61 5.87
CA GLU A 58 -6.28 -5.98 5.90
C GLU A 58 -6.25 -6.62 4.50
N ALA A 59 -7.30 -6.42 3.70
CA ALA A 59 -7.39 -6.96 2.35
C ALA A 59 -6.33 -6.33 1.44
N PHE A 60 -6.08 -5.02 1.57
CA PHE A 60 -5.02 -4.33 0.84
C PHE A 60 -3.64 -4.85 1.24
N GLN A 61 -3.38 -4.98 2.55
CA GLN A 61 -2.12 -5.51 3.06
C GLN A 61 -1.85 -6.91 2.54
N GLN A 62 -2.82 -7.81 2.65
CA GLN A 62 -2.68 -9.18 2.18
C GLN A 62 -2.40 -9.24 0.67
N PHE A 63 -3.12 -8.44 -0.13
CA PHE A 63 -2.89 -8.36 -1.57
C PHE A 63 -1.49 -7.84 -1.90
N LEU A 64 -1.04 -6.76 -1.23
CA LEU A 64 0.29 -6.20 -1.44
C LEU A 64 1.39 -7.17 -1.02
N THR A 65 1.20 -7.92 0.08
CA THR A 65 2.12 -8.99 0.51
C THR A 65 2.25 -10.05 -0.57
N GLN A 66 1.13 -10.59 -1.07
CA GLN A 66 1.14 -11.59 -2.14
C GLN A 66 1.80 -11.05 -3.42
N LEU A 67 1.57 -9.78 -3.75
CA LEU A 67 2.19 -9.14 -4.90
C LEU A 67 3.72 -9.06 -4.77
N VAL A 68 4.23 -8.68 -3.59
CA VAL A 68 5.67 -8.60 -3.30
C VAL A 68 6.29 -10.00 -3.34
N GLU A 69 5.66 -10.98 -2.71
CA GLU A 69 6.16 -12.37 -2.65
C GLU A 69 6.17 -13.05 -4.03
N SER A 70 5.16 -12.80 -4.86
CA SER A 70 5.08 -13.35 -6.21
C SER A 70 6.04 -12.70 -7.21
N ARG A 71 6.68 -11.58 -6.84
CA ARG A 71 7.62 -10.83 -7.68
C ARG A 71 8.89 -10.53 -6.89
N PRO A 72 9.75 -11.55 -6.66
CA PRO A 72 10.99 -11.36 -5.92
C PRO A 72 11.74 -10.16 -6.49
N SER A 73 11.96 -9.15 -5.64
CA SER A 73 12.76 -8.00 -6.04
C SER A 73 14.19 -8.47 -6.29
N SER A 74 14.86 -7.90 -7.30
CA SER A 74 16.31 -8.07 -7.47
C SER A 74 17.11 -7.30 -6.41
N SER A 75 16.43 -6.50 -5.58
CA SER A 75 17.03 -5.80 -4.44
C SER A 75 17.42 -6.79 -3.34
N VAL A 76 18.57 -6.54 -2.72
CA VAL A 76 19.10 -7.34 -1.60
C VAL A 76 18.25 -7.15 -0.33
N THR A 77 17.56 -6.02 -0.20
CA THR A 77 16.78 -5.69 1.00
C THR A 77 15.34 -6.22 0.89
N PRO A 78 14.86 -7.08 1.80
CA PRO A 78 13.52 -7.62 1.77
C PRO A 78 12.46 -6.53 2.02
N ILE A 79 11.34 -6.60 1.30
CA ILE A 79 10.17 -5.74 1.52
C ILE A 79 9.21 -6.45 2.48
N ARG A 80 8.77 -5.76 3.52
CA ARG A 80 7.75 -6.23 4.48
C ARG A 80 6.54 -5.32 4.43
N ILE A 81 5.35 -5.92 4.41
CA ILE A 81 4.08 -5.18 4.50
C ILE A 81 3.58 -5.30 5.94
N VAL A 82 3.34 -4.16 6.59
CA VAL A 82 2.93 -4.09 8.00
C VAL A 82 1.78 -3.11 8.18
N VAL A 83 1.03 -3.27 9.26
CA VAL A 83 -0.02 -2.32 9.65
C VAL A 83 0.65 -1.01 10.08
N LEU A 84 0.09 0.13 9.66
CA LEU A 84 0.46 1.42 10.22
C LEU A 84 -0.21 1.61 11.59
N ASP A 85 0.45 1.15 12.66
CA ASP A 85 -0.04 1.26 14.04
C ASP A 85 0.93 2.01 14.98
N GLY A 86 1.98 2.61 14.43
CA GLY A 86 3.00 3.35 15.17
C GLY A 86 4.01 2.48 15.93
N LYS A 87 3.91 1.16 15.88
CA LYS A 87 4.82 0.26 16.61
C LYS A 87 6.07 -0.14 15.79
N GLN A 88 6.10 0.10 14.48
CA GLN A 88 7.26 -0.16 13.62
C GLN A 88 7.68 1.10 12.87
N SER A 89 8.97 1.19 12.55
CA SER A 89 9.49 2.21 11.64
C SER A 89 9.07 1.93 10.20
N CYS A 90 8.57 2.96 9.52
CA CYS A 90 8.09 2.89 8.14
C CYS A 90 9.11 3.50 7.17
N THR A 91 9.53 2.74 6.16
CA THR A 91 10.24 3.30 5.00
C THR A 91 9.25 4.01 4.09
N PHE A 92 8.15 3.32 3.80
CA PHE A 92 7.01 3.83 3.07
C PHE A 92 5.76 3.78 3.96
N ALA A 93 4.94 4.82 3.89
CA ALA A 93 3.62 4.82 4.52
C ALA A 93 2.56 5.12 3.47
N PHE A 94 1.54 4.26 3.41
CA PHE A 94 0.36 4.45 2.56
C PHE A 94 -0.83 4.91 3.39
N LEU A 95 -1.35 6.08 3.07
CA LEU A 95 -2.42 6.75 3.79
C LEU A 95 -3.66 6.90 2.92
N THR A 96 -4.80 6.52 3.47
CA THR A 96 -6.13 6.59 2.84
C THR A 96 -7.08 7.53 3.57
N LYS A 97 -6.71 8.02 4.76
CA LYS A 97 -7.47 8.99 5.55
C LYS A 97 -6.53 9.83 6.43
N ASN A 98 -6.96 11.04 6.78
CA ASN A 98 -6.28 11.86 7.76
C ASN A 98 -6.67 11.38 9.17
N ASP A 99 -5.70 10.86 9.92
CA ASP A 99 -5.83 10.52 11.34
C ASP A 99 -4.47 10.65 12.05
N ASP A 100 -4.45 10.36 13.35
CA ASP A 100 -3.26 10.50 14.20
C ASP A 100 -2.13 9.52 13.84
N SER A 101 -2.35 8.54 12.95
CA SER A 101 -1.29 7.62 12.50
C SER A 101 -0.16 8.37 11.78
N LEU A 102 -0.51 9.50 11.15
CA LEU A 102 0.45 10.44 10.58
C LEU A 102 1.45 10.88 11.62
N LEU A 103 1.07 11.18 12.86
CA LEU A 103 1.95 11.75 13.89
C LEU A 103 3.11 10.81 14.28
N ASN A 104 2.93 9.51 14.09
CA ASN A 104 3.91 8.49 14.46
C ASN A 104 4.97 8.23 13.36
N LEU A 105 4.82 8.82 12.17
CA LEU A 105 5.80 8.66 11.09
C LEU A 105 7.06 9.50 11.35
N THR A 106 8.22 9.01 10.92
CA THR A 106 9.46 9.81 11.00
C THR A 106 9.47 10.84 9.87
N THR A 107 10.33 11.86 9.99
CA THR A 107 10.52 12.88 8.93
C THR A 107 11.19 12.32 7.67
N SER A 108 11.72 11.10 7.75
CA SER A 108 12.35 10.36 6.65
C SER A 108 11.41 9.35 5.98
N THR A 109 10.17 9.17 6.48
CA THR A 109 9.20 8.26 5.87
C THR A 109 8.73 8.82 4.53
N ILE A 110 8.75 7.99 3.49
CA ILE A 110 8.22 8.30 2.16
C ILE A 110 6.71 8.07 2.20
N ILE A 111 5.93 9.15 2.13
CA ILE A 111 4.47 9.08 2.23
C ILE A 111 3.86 8.96 0.83
N ILE A 112 2.95 7.99 0.68
CA ILE A 112 2.08 7.77 -0.47
C ILE A 112 0.64 8.00 0.01
N SER A 113 -0.08 8.91 -0.62
CA SER A 113 -1.43 9.31 -0.23
C SER A 113 -2.47 8.86 -1.26
N ASP A 114 -3.61 8.39 -0.80
CA ASP A 114 -4.87 8.24 -1.56
C ASP A 114 -5.86 9.36 -1.27
N LEU A 115 -5.39 10.43 -0.63
CA LEU A 115 -6.10 11.66 -0.39
C LEU A 115 -5.45 12.80 -1.17
N PRO A 116 -6.23 13.74 -1.72
CA PRO A 116 -5.68 14.88 -2.45
C PRO A 116 -4.82 15.78 -1.56
N ASN A 117 -5.15 15.86 -0.26
CA ASN A 117 -4.39 16.66 0.71
C ASN A 117 -4.27 15.90 2.04
N LEU A 118 -3.04 15.79 2.51
CA LEU A 118 -2.73 15.36 3.87
C LEU A 118 -2.64 16.58 4.79
N ILE A 119 -3.06 16.40 6.04
CA ILE A 119 -2.89 17.40 7.08
C ILE A 119 -1.49 17.20 7.69
N ASP A 120 -0.79 18.29 7.98
CA ASP A 120 0.52 18.36 8.65
C ASP A 120 1.76 17.84 7.90
N ARG A 121 1.61 16.97 6.89
CA ARG A 121 2.76 16.50 6.10
C ARG A 121 2.49 16.35 4.61
N PRO A 122 3.43 16.75 3.74
CA PRO A 122 3.35 16.46 2.32
C PRO A 122 3.58 14.97 2.02
N SER A 123 2.91 14.46 1.00
CA SER A 123 3.22 13.17 0.39
C SER A 123 4.13 13.36 -0.82
N VAL A 124 5.01 12.38 -1.06
CA VAL A 124 5.79 12.33 -2.31
C VAL A 124 4.89 11.92 -3.46
N PHE A 125 4.02 10.94 -3.22
CA PHE A 125 3.09 10.41 -4.22
C PHE A 125 1.65 10.63 -3.76
N THR A 126 0.80 11.12 -4.66
CA THR A 126 -0.63 11.27 -4.38
C THR A 126 -1.44 10.64 -5.50
N PHE A 127 -2.21 9.59 -5.19
CA PHE A 127 -3.17 9.02 -6.11
C PHE A 127 -4.37 9.94 -6.29
N TYR A 128 -4.88 9.97 -7.51
CA TYR A 128 -6.14 10.62 -7.85
C TYR A 128 -6.79 9.91 -9.02
N GLU A 129 -8.08 10.16 -9.22
CA GLU A 129 -8.80 9.68 -10.39
C GLU A 129 -9.07 10.83 -11.36
N GLU A 130 -8.77 10.61 -12.63
CA GLU A 130 -9.07 11.55 -13.70
C GLU A 130 -9.62 10.77 -14.90
N ASN A 131 -10.77 11.18 -15.42
CA ASN A 131 -11.44 10.50 -16.54
C ASN A 131 -11.63 8.99 -16.30
N ASN A 132 -12.02 8.62 -15.06
CA ASN A 132 -12.22 7.23 -14.63
C ASN A 132 -10.96 6.35 -14.77
N ARG A 133 -9.77 6.96 -14.65
CA ARG A 133 -8.48 6.29 -14.63
C ARG A 133 -7.71 6.70 -13.39
N LEU A 134 -7.11 5.72 -12.72
CA LEU A 134 -6.17 5.98 -11.64
C LEU A 134 -4.92 6.65 -12.21
N ARG A 135 -4.53 7.77 -11.61
CA ARG A 135 -3.34 8.56 -11.89
C ARG A 135 -2.60 8.82 -10.59
N PHE A 136 -1.40 9.38 -10.70
CA PHE A 136 -0.64 9.83 -9.55
C PHE A 136 0.15 11.10 -9.86
N GLU A 137 0.29 11.91 -8.82
CA GLU A 137 1.12 13.10 -8.76
C GLU A 137 2.41 12.80 -8.03
N ILE A 138 3.48 13.50 -8.39
CA ILE A 138 4.76 13.49 -7.68
C ILE A 138 5.09 14.90 -7.22
N ASP A 139 5.30 15.09 -5.92
CA ASP A 139 5.85 16.31 -5.33
C ASP A 139 7.38 16.23 -5.36
N LEU A 140 8.00 16.93 -6.32
CA LEU A 140 9.46 16.89 -6.50
C LEU A 140 10.20 17.58 -5.36
N ALA A 141 9.62 18.63 -4.78
CA ALA A 141 10.23 19.33 -3.65
C ALA A 141 10.31 18.40 -2.42
N GLU A 142 9.25 17.62 -2.16
CA GLU A 142 9.27 16.65 -1.08
C GLU A 142 10.19 15.45 -1.38
N ALA A 143 10.25 15.00 -2.63
CA ALA A 143 11.20 13.97 -3.06
C ALA A 143 12.66 14.42 -2.84
N GLU A 144 13.00 15.65 -3.22
CA GLU A 144 14.32 16.25 -3.01
C GLU A 144 14.64 16.40 -1.51
N ARG A 145 13.69 16.88 -0.70
CA ARG A 145 13.83 16.99 0.76
C ARG A 145 14.20 15.65 1.41
N LEU A 146 13.64 14.55 0.88
CA LEU A 146 13.89 13.19 1.33
C LEU A 146 15.12 12.54 0.66
N ASN A 147 15.85 13.26 -0.19
CA ASN A 147 16.98 12.75 -0.97
C ASN A 147 16.60 11.52 -1.82
N LEU A 148 15.42 11.54 -2.43
CA LEU A 148 14.95 10.51 -3.35
C LEU A 148 15.43 10.82 -4.76
N SER A 149 16.06 9.85 -5.42
CA SER A 149 16.28 9.93 -6.86
C SER A 149 15.17 9.17 -7.58
N ILE A 150 14.42 9.86 -8.43
CA ILE A 150 13.31 9.29 -9.19
C ILE A 150 13.70 9.21 -10.67
N SER A 151 13.59 8.02 -11.26
CA SER A 151 13.92 7.81 -12.67
C SER A 151 13.01 8.63 -13.59
N SER A 152 13.58 9.10 -14.70
CA SER A 152 12.84 9.84 -15.72
C SER A 152 11.68 9.05 -16.33
N GLU A 153 11.77 7.71 -16.36
CA GLU A 153 10.68 6.85 -16.84
C GLU A 153 9.42 6.96 -15.95
N LEU A 154 9.58 7.06 -14.63
CA LEU A 154 8.43 7.27 -13.74
C LEU A 154 7.88 8.69 -13.86
N LEU A 155 8.76 9.69 -13.99
CA LEU A 155 8.35 11.09 -14.13
C LEU A 155 7.50 11.33 -15.40
N LYS A 156 7.80 10.64 -16.51
CA LYS A 156 7.06 10.75 -17.78
C LYS A 156 5.57 10.41 -17.69
N VAL A 157 5.18 9.59 -16.72
CA VAL A 157 3.80 9.11 -16.57
C VAL A 157 3.08 9.75 -15.37
N ALA A 158 3.76 10.62 -14.64
CA ALA A 158 3.24 11.34 -13.49
C ALA A 158 2.79 12.76 -13.86
N LYS A 159 1.87 13.32 -13.08
CA LYS A 159 1.74 14.78 -13.01
C LYS A 159 2.75 15.31 -11.99
N ILE A 160 3.45 16.37 -12.35
CA ILE A 160 4.43 17.01 -11.45
C ILE A 160 3.74 18.16 -10.72
N LYS A 161 3.94 18.20 -9.41
CA LYS A 161 3.51 19.29 -8.53
C LYS A 161 4.67 20.25 -8.28
#